data_AF-A0A9D2HJI2-F1
#
_entry.id   AF-A0A9D2HJI2-F1
#
_cell.length_a   1.000
_cell.length_b   1.000
_cell.length_c   1.000
_cell.angle_alpha   90.00
_cell.angle_beta   90.00
_cell.angle_gamma   90.00
#
_symmetry.space_group_name_H-M   'P 1'
#
loop_
_entity.id
_entity.type
_entity.pdbx_description
1 polymer ?
#
loop_
_entity_poly.entity_id
_entity_poly.type
_entity_poly.pdbx_seq_one_letter_code
_entity_poly.pdbx_strand_id
1 'polypeptide(L)'
;MLKFRYRKDLYKREINEYLRKIDAYLGQTLFVESASIRPDGGLIEVQDDKGNWRVVLVSEAKHQGKDIENIRVGKLVGKKNNQDLMAAGNAIERAYKNVNEIANFMLSERYFPYILFLEGSNFLTQNVTVVRPDGREVTLVYNDGTLNRLDRLTAANYGMPINTNLCENRFVRCNGVNIMLQAASIYTKGEGGHWDNKDMAIIMREVAMTSLKMLGSDLFNQITKQNSLY
;
A
#
# COMPACT_ATOMS: atom_id res chain seq x y z
N MET A 1 -20.84 -9.52 18.10
CA MET A 1 -20.44 -8.25 17.46
C MET A 1 -18.92 -8.20 17.42
N LEU A 2 -18.36 -8.06 16.22
CA LEU A 2 -16.90 -8.00 16.02
C LEU A 2 -16.33 -6.72 16.65
N LYS A 3 -15.17 -6.84 17.29
CA LYS A 3 -14.45 -5.70 17.87
C LYS A 3 -13.32 -5.29 16.94
N PHE A 4 -13.30 -4.01 16.58
CA PHE A 4 -12.27 -3.41 15.76
C PHE A 4 -11.43 -2.42 16.57
N ARG A 5 -10.15 -2.28 16.20
CA ARG A 5 -9.29 -1.20 16.71
C ARG A 5 -8.48 -0.58 15.57
N TYR A 6 -8.11 0.67 15.77
CA TYR A 6 -7.22 1.42 14.89
C TYR A 6 -5.91 1.71 15.62
N ARG A 7 -4.79 1.56 14.91
CA ARG A 7 -3.44 1.85 15.41
C ARG A 7 -2.67 2.68 14.39
N LYS A 8 -1.83 3.59 14.88
CA LYS A 8 -0.91 4.36 14.04
C LYS A 8 0.46 3.71 13.93
N ASP A 9 0.91 3.07 15.01
CA ASP A 9 2.28 2.57 15.15
C ASP A 9 2.29 1.05 15.32
N LEU A 10 3.24 0.41 14.62
CA LEU A 10 3.62 -0.98 14.81
C LEU A 10 5.09 -1.03 15.21
N TYR A 11 5.37 -1.55 16.40
CA TYR A 11 6.72 -1.59 16.94
C TYR A 11 7.53 -2.75 16.34
N LYS A 12 8.82 -2.54 16.11
CA LYS A 12 9.72 -3.57 15.59
C LYS A 12 9.80 -4.80 16.51
N ARG A 13 9.71 -4.58 17.83
CA ARG A 13 9.64 -5.69 18.81
C ARG A 13 8.44 -6.61 18.57
N GLU A 14 7.30 -6.04 18.19
CA GLU A 14 6.05 -6.78 17.96
C GLU A 14 6.17 -7.61 16.69
N ILE A 15 6.74 -7.04 15.62
CA ILE A 15 7.07 -7.77 14.38
C ILE A 15 7.98 -8.96 14.69
N ASN A 16 9.03 -8.72 15.46
CA ASN A 16 9.99 -9.74 15.85
C ASN A 16 9.36 -10.84 16.72
N GLU A 17 8.44 -10.49 17.65
CA GLU A 17 7.69 -11.46 18.44
C GLU A 17 6.80 -12.36 17.59
N TYR A 18 6.15 -11.82 16.55
CA TYR A 18 5.37 -12.61 15.61
C TYR A 18 6.24 -13.53 14.75
N LEU A 19 7.36 -13.02 14.23
CA LEU A 19 8.32 -13.82 13.47
C LEU A 19 8.85 -15.02 14.28
N ARG A 20 9.17 -14.83 15.56
CA ARG A 20 9.65 -15.91 16.44
C ARG A 20 8.63 -17.01 16.70
N LYS A 21 7.32 -16.71 16.58
CA LYS A 21 6.26 -17.74 16.67
C LYS A 21 6.25 -18.65 15.44
N ILE A 22 6.79 -18.20 14.32
CA ILE A 22 6.86 -18.94 13.06
C ILE A 22 8.14 -19.78 13.03
N ASP A 23 9.28 -19.18 13.36
CA ASP A 23 10.57 -19.85 13.39
C ASP A 23 11.50 -19.17 14.40
N ALA A 24 12.16 -19.97 15.24
CA ALA A 24 13.02 -19.49 16.32
C ALA A 24 14.25 -18.69 15.84
N TYR A 25 14.65 -18.82 14.58
CA TYR A 25 15.74 -18.07 13.96
C TYR A 25 15.32 -16.68 13.46
N LEU A 26 14.02 -16.41 13.31
CA LEU A 26 13.53 -15.13 12.80
C LEU A 26 13.35 -14.10 13.91
N GLY A 27 13.35 -12.80 13.57
CA GLY A 27 13.06 -11.72 14.53
C GLY A 27 14.08 -11.55 15.66
N GLN A 28 15.36 -11.86 15.43
CA GLN A 28 16.41 -11.87 16.47
C GLN A 28 17.04 -10.50 16.73
N THR A 29 16.95 -9.57 15.79
CA THR A 29 17.69 -8.30 15.84
C THR A 29 16.79 -7.13 16.21
N LEU A 30 17.21 -6.35 17.21
CA LEU A 30 16.63 -5.06 17.55
C LEU A 30 17.73 -4.15 18.12
N PHE A 31 18.18 -3.16 17.35
CA PHE A 31 19.25 -2.25 17.77
C PHE A 31 18.72 -1.01 18.51
N VAL A 32 17.48 -0.61 18.23
CA VAL A 32 16.81 0.54 18.83
C VAL A 32 15.47 0.07 19.39
N GLU A 33 15.30 0.08 20.70
CA GLU A 33 14.12 -0.49 21.38
C GLU A 33 12.81 0.21 20.99
N SER A 34 12.88 1.51 20.75
CA SER A 34 11.74 2.34 20.35
C SER A 34 11.43 2.28 18.84
N ALA A 35 12.16 1.48 18.06
CA ALA A 35 11.96 1.40 16.62
C ALA A 35 10.53 0.96 16.28
N SER A 36 9.88 1.71 15.40
CA SER A 36 8.53 1.44 14.90
C SER A 36 8.39 1.83 13.43
N ILE A 37 7.35 1.31 12.80
CA ILE A 37 6.83 1.84 11.54
C ILE A 37 5.49 2.52 11.78
N ARG A 38 5.20 3.52 10.96
CA ARG A 38 3.99 4.31 11.00
C ARG A 38 3.46 4.50 9.58
N PRO A 39 2.63 3.57 9.07
CA PRO A 39 1.90 3.77 7.82
C PRO A 39 1.00 5.00 7.94
N ASP A 40 0.97 5.86 6.92
CA ASP A 40 0.25 7.14 7.00
C ASP A 40 -1.26 6.96 7.27
N GLY A 41 -1.88 5.93 6.68
CA GLY A 41 -3.27 5.56 6.90
C GLY A 41 -3.49 4.68 8.14
N GLY A 42 -2.43 4.24 8.81
CA GLY A 42 -2.46 3.37 9.98
C GLY A 42 -2.85 1.93 9.68
N LEU A 43 -3.19 1.19 10.74
CA LEU A 43 -3.58 -0.21 10.74
C LEU A 43 -4.96 -0.35 11.38
N ILE A 44 -5.83 -1.15 10.79
CA ILE A 44 -7.10 -1.58 11.39
C ILE A 44 -7.00 -3.07 11.67
N GLU A 45 -7.42 -3.49 12.86
CA GLU A 45 -7.46 -4.90 13.27
C GLU A 45 -8.85 -5.28 13.77
N VAL A 46 -9.16 -6.57 13.67
CA VAL A 46 -10.33 -7.21 14.27
C VAL A 46 -9.87 -8.21 15.33
N GLN A 47 -10.61 -8.34 16.43
CA GLN A 47 -10.36 -9.37 17.42
C GLN A 47 -10.99 -10.71 16.98
N ASP A 48 -10.18 -11.77 16.91
CA ASP A 48 -10.65 -13.12 16.59
C ASP A 48 -11.27 -13.85 17.79
N ASP A 49 -11.86 -15.02 17.54
CA ASP A 49 -12.55 -15.83 18.54
C ASP A 49 -11.64 -16.31 19.69
N LYS A 50 -10.32 -16.30 19.47
CA LYS A 50 -9.29 -16.65 20.46
C LYS A 50 -8.76 -15.42 21.20
N GLY A 51 -9.29 -14.22 20.89
CA GLY A 51 -8.89 -12.96 21.50
C GLY A 51 -7.67 -12.30 20.84
N ASN A 52 -7.11 -12.87 19.77
CA ASN A 52 -5.97 -12.27 19.07
C ASN A 52 -6.44 -11.14 18.15
N TRP A 53 -5.61 -10.12 17.99
CA TRP A 53 -5.86 -9.04 17.04
C TRP A 53 -5.28 -9.40 15.68
N ARG A 54 -6.12 -9.36 14.64
CA ARG A 54 -5.80 -9.73 13.26
C ARG A 54 -5.92 -8.50 12.39
N VAL A 55 -4.87 -8.16 11.66
CA VAL A 55 -4.86 -6.98 10.77
C VAL A 55 -5.86 -7.20 9.65
N VAL A 56 -6.76 -6.24 9.42
CA VAL A 56 -7.73 -6.28 8.30
C VAL A 56 -7.45 -5.23 7.24
N LEU A 57 -6.67 -4.20 7.56
CA LEU A 57 -6.31 -3.15 6.62
C LEU A 57 -5.03 -2.43 7.07
N VAL A 58 -4.14 -2.17 6.12
CA VAL A 58 -3.07 -1.18 6.25
C VAL A 58 -3.09 -0.31 5.01
N SER A 59 -3.05 1.01 5.16
CA SER A 59 -2.98 1.92 4.01
C SER A 59 -1.89 2.96 4.16
N GLU A 60 -1.32 3.33 3.01
CA GLU A 60 -0.31 4.36 2.88
C GLU A 60 -0.58 5.17 1.61
N ALA A 61 -0.37 6.48 1.67
CA ALA A 61 -0.50 7.36 0.52
C ALA A 61 0.84 8.03 0.22
N LYS A 62 1.27 8.00 -1.04
CA LYS A 62 2.51 8.62 -1.49
C LYS A 62 2.25 9.54 -2.67
N HIS A 63 2.72 10.78 -2.51
CA HIS A 63 2.65 11.82 -3.52
C HIS A 63 4.05 12.08 -4.08
N GLN A 64 4.22 11.99 -5.40
CA GLN A 64 5.48 12.32 -6.08
C GLN A 64 5.25 12.91 -7.47
N GLY A 65 6.00 13.96 -7.78
CA GLY A 65 5.91 14.69 -9.04
C GLY A 65 4.84 15.76 -8.99
N LYS A 66 5.25 17.03 -9.11
CA LYS A 66 4.38 18.22 -9.08
C LYS A 66 4.28 18.92 -10.43
N ASP A 67 4.60 18.21 -11.51
CA ASP A 67 4.77 18.80 -12.83
C ASP A 67 3.43 19.35 -13.35
N ILE A 68 2.32 18.65 -13.11
CA ILE A 68 0.97 19.12 -13.48
C ILE A 68 0.64 20.44 -12.78
N GLU A 69 0.87 20.56 -11.47
CA GLU A 69 0.60 21.79 -10.72
C GLU A 69 1.53 22.93 -11.15
N ASN A 70 2.82 22.63 -11.38
CA ASN A 70 3.80 23.63 -11.84
C ASN A 70 3.43 24.19 -13.21
N ILE A 71 3.05 23.33 -14.17
CA ILE A 71 2.65 23.74 -15.52
C ILE A 71 1.38 24.60 -15.46
N ARG A 72 0.36 24.21 -14.68
CA ARG A 72 -0.89 24.97 -14.53
C ARG A 72 -0.67 26.40 -14.03
N VAL A 73 0.32 26.62 -13.17
CA VAL A 73 0.66 27.97 -12.66
C VAL A 73 1.77 28.65 -13.47
N GLY A 74 2.22 28.06 -14.57
CA GLY A 74 3.28 28.61 -15.43
C GLY A 74 4.68 28.60 -14.81
N LYS A 75 4.90 27.83 -13.74
CA LYS A 75 6.20 27.75 -13.07
C LYS A 75 7.17 26.88 -13.86
N LEU A 76 8.34 27.43 -14.15
CA LEU A 76 9.48 26.67 -14.69
C LEU A 76 10.31 26.08 -13.57
N VAL A 77 10.93 24.93 -13.85
CA VAL A 77 11.72 24.14 -12.91
C VAL A 77 13.13 23.85 -13.47
N GLY A 78 13.90 23.02 -12.75
CA GLY A 78 15.29 22.71 -13.06
C GLY A 78 16.27 23.74 -12.48
N LYS A 79 17.57 23.40 -12.45
CA LYS A 79 18.62 24.24 -11.82
C LYS A 79 18.68 25.67 -12.39
N LYS A 80 18.30 25.84 -13.66
CA LYS A 80 18.26 27.13 -14.37
C LYS A 80 16.85 27.73 -14.47
N ASN A 81 15.84 27.12 -13.84
CA ASN A 81 14.42 27.52 -13.93
C ASN A 81 13.94 27.73 -15.37
N ASN A 82 14.26 26.78 -16.25
CA ASN A 82 14.01 26.87 -17.68
C ASN A 82 13.37 25.61 -18.28
N GLN A 83 12.95 24.67 -17.44
CA GLN A 83 12.33 23.40 -17.86
C GLN A 83 10.86 23.38 -17.43
N ASP A 84 10.01 22.73 -18.22
CA ASP A 84 8.61 22.50 -17.82
C ASP A 84 8.45 21.30 -16.87
N LEU A 85 9.34 20.31 -17.00
CA LEU A 85 9.30 19.06 -16.25
C LEU A 85 10.54 18.91 -15.38
N MET A 86 10.34 18.37 -14.17
CA MET A 86 11.40 17.97 -13.27
C MET A 86 11.75 16.50 -13.50
N ALA A 87 13.05 16.19 -13.59
CA ALA A 87 13.50 14.80 -13.57
C ALA A 87 13.08 14.14 -12.25
N ALA A 88 12.34 13.04 -12.33
CA ALA A 88 11.77 12.40 -11.15
C ALA A 88 12.84 11.74 -10.27
N GLY A 89 12.74 11.94 -8.96
CA GLY A 89 13.62 11.30 -7.96
C GLY A 89 13.23 9.85 -7.66
N ASN A 90 13.92 9.26 -6.67
CA ASN A 90 13.76 7.85 -6.25
C ASN A 90 13.16 7.71 -4.84
N ALA A 91 12.61 8.78 -4.26
CA ALA A 91 12.15 8.77 -2.87
C ALA A 91 11.02 7.76 -2.60
N ILE A 92 10.26 7.40 -3.64
CA ILE A 92 9.18 6.42 -3.61
C ILE A 92 9.62 5.00 -3.24
N GLU A 93 10.87 4.63 -3.48
CA GLU A 93 11.42 3.30 -3.16
C GLU A 93 11.37 3.01 -1.64
N ARG A 94 11.27 4.05 -0.80
CA ARG A 94 11.09 3.88 0.65
C ARG A 94 9.79 3.19 1.05
N ALA A 95 8.79 3.13 0.16
CA ALA A 95 7.55 2.40 0.41
C ALA A 95 7.79 0.91 0.69
N TYR A 96 8.80 0.29 0.06
CA TYR A 96 9.13 -1.13 0.29
C TYR A 96 9.43 -1.47 1.74
N LYS A 97 10.03 -0.53 2.48
CA LYS A 97 10.37 -0.76 3.88
C LYS A 97 9.12 -1.09 4.69
N ASN A 98 8.05 -0.29 4.56
CA ASN A 98 6.81 -0.52 5.30
C ASN A 98 6.07 -1.77 4.77
N VAL A 99 6.06 -1.99 3.45
CA VAL A 99 5.48 -3.20 2.84
C VAL A 99 6.13 -4.47 3.42
N ASN A 100 7.46 -4.53 3.45
CA ASN A 100 8.19 -5.69 3.96
C ASN A 100 7.99 -5.91 5.46
N GLU A 101 7.91 -4.82 6.24
CA GLU A 101 7.67 -4.92 7.69
C GLU A 101 6.27 -5.48 8.01
N ILE A 102 5.23 -5.05 7.28
CA ILE A 102 3.88 -5.63 7.40
C ILE A 102 3.85 -7.07 6.86
N ALA A 103 4.54 -7.35 5.75
CA ALA A 103 4.60 -8.71 5.21
C ALA A 103 5.19 -9.70 6.23
N ASN A 104 6.29 -9.30 6.89
CA ASN A 104 6.89 -10.05 8.00
C ASN A 104 5.94 -10.22 9.19
N PHE A 105 5.24 -9.15 9.59
CA PHE A 105 4.28 -9.19 10.68
C PHE A 105 3.12 -10.15 10.41
N MET A 106 2.70 -10.24 9.14
CA MET A 106 1.59 -11.07 8.68
C MET A 106 2.06 -12.35 7.98
N LEU A 107 3.28 -12.82 8.23
CA LEU A 107 3.86 -13.95 7.50
C LEU A 107 3.09 -15.26 7.70
N SER A 108 2.38 -15.42 8.83
CA SER A 108 1.49 -16.56 9.07
C SER A 108 0.10 -16.40 8.47
N GLU A 109 -0.22 -15.24 7.91
CA GLU A 109 -1.53 -14.93 7.35
C GLU A 109 -1.63 -15.33 5.88
N ARG A 110 -2.81 -15.82 5.48
CA ARG A 110 -3.10 -16.19 4.07
C ARG A 110 -3.65 -15.02 3.24
N TYR A 111 -3.51 -13.81 3.75
CA TYR A 111 -3.96 -12.58 3.11
C TYR A 111 -3.00 -11.43 3.49
N PHE A 112 -2.96 -10.39 2.67
CA PHE A 112 -2.07 -9.24 2.83
C PHE A 112 -2.78 -7.93 2.43
N PRO A 113 -3.49 -7.28 3.37
CA PRO A 113 -4.36 -6.15 3.09
C PRO A 113 -3.60 -4.82 3.10
N TYR A 114 -2.46 -4.76 2.41
CA TYR A 114 -1.65 -3.55 2.29
C TYR A 114 -2.05 -2.78 1.03
N ILE A 115 -2.50 -1.54 1.21
CA ILE A 115 -2.86 -0.64 0.11
C ILE A 115 -1.85 0.49 0.01
N LEU A 116 -1.32 0.70 -1.18
CA LEU A 116 -0.49 1.84 -1.51
C LEU A 116 -1.21 2.74 -2.53
N PHE A 117 -1.67 3.90 -2.09
CA PHE A 117 -2.23 4.93 -2.95
C PHE A 117 -1.13 5.84 -3.48
N LEU A 118 -1.04 5.95 -4.80
CA LEU A 118 -0.07 6.77 -5.52
C LEU A 118 -0.74 7.96 -6.17
N GLU A 119 -0.09 9.11 -6.06
CA GLU A 119 -0.60 10.38 -6.56
C GLU A 119 0.52 11.24 -7.15
N GLY A 120 0.20 11.97 -8.21
CA GLY A 120 1.10 12.92 -8.84
C GLY A 120 1.62 12.46 -10.20
N SER A 121 2.26 13.41 -10.87
CA SER A 121 2.73 13.30 -12.26
C SER A 121 3.77 12.21 -12.52
N ASN A 122 4.38 11.62 -11.48
CA ASN A 122 5.32 10.50 -11.66
C ASN A 122 4.64 9.13 -11.73
N PHE A 123 3.31 9.06 -11.57
CA PHE A 123 2.55 7.80 -11.53
C PHE A 123 1.47 7.72 -12.62
N LEU A 124 1.71 8.38 -13.75
CA LEU A 124 0.77 8.39 -14.87
C LEU A 124 0.61 6.99 -15.49
N THR A 125 -0.61 6.66 -15.89
CA THR A 125 -0.92 5.47 -16.71
C THR A 125 -1.54 5.84 -18.05
N GLN A 126 -1.74 7.14 -18.30
CA GLN A 126 -2.20 7.69 -19.57
C GLN A 126 -1.54 9.05 -19.80
N ASN A 127 -1.42 9.46 -21.06
CA ASN A 127 -0.89 10.78 -21.40
C ASN A 127 -1.82 11.88 -20.86
N VAL A 128 -1.23 12.98 -20.41
CA VAL A 128 -1.98 14.14 -19.88
C VAL A 128 -1.45 15.39 -20.54
N THR A 129 -2.32 16.17 -21.17
CA THR A 129 -1.98 17.50 -21.69
C THR A 129 -2.47 18.56 -20.71
N VAL A 130 -1.56 19.47 -20.34
CA VAL A 130 -1.83 20.58 -19.43
C VAL A 130 -1.53 21.89 -20.16
N VAL A 131 -2.48 22.81 -20.14
CA VAL A 131 -2.32 24.15 -20.72
C VAL A 131 -1.69 25.07 -19.70
N ARG A 132 -0.62 25.76 -20.09
CA ARG A 132 0.03 26.81 -19.29
C ARG A 132 -0.76 28.12 -19.36
N PRO A 133 -0.55 29.06 -18.41
CA PRO A 133 -1.18 30.39 -18.46
C PRO A 133 -0.88 31.20 -19.73
N ASP A 134 0.23 30.90 -20.41
CA ASP A 134 0.65 31.52 -21.68
C ASP A 134 -0.04 30.88 -22.91
N GLY A 135 -0.94 29.92 -22.71
CA GLY A 135 -1.68 29.20 -23.75
C GLY A 135 -0.92 28.01 -24.37
N ARG A 136 0.35 27.79 -23.98
CA ARG A 136 1.14 26.66 -24.49
C ARG A 136 0.66 25.34 -23.89
N GLU A 137 0.47 24.34 -24.74
CA GLU A 137 0.16 22.98 -24.32
C GLU A 137 1.45 22.21 -23.99
N VAL A 138 1.45 21.53 -22.83
CA VAL A 138 2.54 20.64 -22.42
C VAL A 138 1.96 19.25 -22.21
N THR A 139 2.42 18.28 -23.00
CA THR A 139 2.01 16.88 -22.88
C THR A 139 3.00 16.11 -22.01
N LEU A 140 2.50 15.55 -20.90
CA LEU A 140 3.21 14.59 -20.08
C LEU A 140 2.94 13.19 -20.66
N VAL A 141 4.00 12.57 -21.13
CA VAL A 141 3.95 11.23 -21.73
C VAL A 141 4.11 10.19 -20.61
N TYR A 142 3.12 9.32 -20.43
CA TYR A 142 3.11 8.43 -19.26
C TYR A 142 4.25 7.41 -19.26
N ASN A 143 4.72 6.97 -20.43
CA ASN A 143 5.81 5.99 -20.54
C ASN A 143 7.20 6.63 -20.66
N ASP A 144 7.34 7.92 -20.33
CA ASP A 144 8.63 8.60 -20.26
C ASP A 144 9.38 8.20 -18.96
N GLY A 145 10.52 7.53 -19.12
CA GLY A 145 11.38 7.10 -18.00
C GLY A 145 12.01 8.24 -17.20
N THR A 146 12.00 9.48 -17.70
CA THR A 146 12.43 10.65 -16.93
C THR A 146 11.38 11.09 -15.90
N LEU A 147 10.11 10.76 -16.14
CA LEU A 147 8.95 11.13 -15.34
C LEU A 147 8.39 9.94 -14.52
N ASN A 148 8.12 8.81 -15.17
CA ASN A 148 7.37 7.72 -14.57
C ASN A 148 8.20 6.91 -13.56
N ARG A 149 7.61 6.60 -12.41
CA ARG A 149 8.24 5.82 -11.32
C ARG A 149 7.40 4.63 -10.86
N LEU A 150 6.34 4.25 -11.58
CA LEU A 150 5.51 3.07 -11.27
C LEU A 150 6.34 1.79 -11.22
N ASP A 151 7.25 1.57 -12.17
CA ASP A 151 8.12 0.39 -12.20
C ASP A 151 9.05 0.28 -11.00
N ARG A 152 9.24 1.37 -10.24
CA ARG A 152 9.95 1.30 -8.95
C ARG A 152 9.13 0.61 -7.88
N LEU A 153 7.84 0.37 -8.08
CA LEU A 153 6.93 -0.23 -7.08
C LEU A 153 6.37 -1.59 -7.49
N THR A 154 6.47 -1.98 -8.77
CA THR A 154 5.87 -3.23 -9.28
C THR A 154 6.47 -4.49 -8.66
N ALA A 155 7.66 -4.44 -8.07
CA ALA A 155 8.18 -5.57 -7.30
C ALA A 155 7.38 -5.83 -6.00
N ALA A 156 6.66 -4.83 -5.45
CA ALA A 156 5.85 -5.01 -4.24
C ALA A 156 4.60 -5.87 -4.48
N ASN A 157 4.23 -6.08 -5.74
CA ASN A 157 3.10 -6.91 -6.13
C ASN A 157 3.47 -7.95 -7.20
N TYR A 158 4.76 -8.23 -7.39
CA TYR A 158 5.28 -9.22 -8.36
C TYR A 158 4.89 -8.93 -9.82
N GLY A 159 4.61 -7.66 -10.16
CA GLY A 159 4.13 -7.28 -11.50
C GLY A 159 2.69 -7.72 -11.78
N MET A 160 1.91 -8.05 -10.74
CA MET A 160 0.47 -8.25 -10.87
C MET A 160 -0.23 -6.92 -11.23
N PRO A 161 -1.47 -6.96 -11.76
CA PRO A 161 -2.17 -5.75 -12.15
C PRO A 161 -2.28 -4.72 -11.01
N ILE A 162 -1.99 -3.45 -11.33
CA ILE A 162 -2.29 -2.32 -10.45
C ILE A 162 -3.80 -2.03 -10.45
N ASN A 163 -4.25 -1.13 -9.57
CA ASN A 163 -5.66 -0.78 -9.40
C ASN A 163 -6.56 -2.00 -9.11
N THR A 164 -5.99 -3.01 -8.47
CA THR A 164 -6.62 -4.31 -8.22
C THR A 164 -6.45 -4.69 -6.76
N ASN A 165 -7.50 -5.26 -6.18
CA ASN A 165 -7.47 -5.83 -4.84
C ASN A 165 -6.70 -7.17 -4.88
N LEU A 166 -5.49 -7.17 -4.33
CA LEU A 166 -4.58 -8.32 -4.26
C LEU A 166 -4.48 -8.89 -2.84
N CYS A 167 -5.49 -8.64 -2.00
CA CYS A 167 -5.49 -9.01 -0.59
C CYS A 167 -5.36 -10.52 -0.35
N GLU A 168 -5.97 -11.37 -1.18
CA GLU A 168 -5.82 -12.83 -1.04
C GLU A 168 -4.43 -13.28 -1.53
N ASN A 169 -3.65 -13.91 -0.64
CA ASN A 169 -2.29 -14.33 -1.00
C ASN A 169 -2.34 -15.43 -2.08
N ARG A 170 -1.42 -15.35 -3.04
CA ARG A 170 -1.26 -16.38 -4.07
C ARG A 170 -0.26 -17.44 -3.62
N PHE A 171 -0.52 -18.69 -3.97
CA PHE A 171 0.41 -19.79 -3.77
C PHE A 171 0.93 -20.26 -5.13
N VAL A 172 2.23 -20.24 -5.31
CA VAL A 172 2.89 -20.68 -6.55
C VAL A 172 3.75 -21.90 -6.27
N ARG A 173 3.79 -22.84 -7.22
CA ARG A 173 4.63 -24.03 -7.12
C ARG A 173 5.85 -23.86 -8.01
N CYS A 174 7.04 -24.00 -7.43
CA CYS A 174 8.31 -23.94 -8.16
C CYS A 174 9.24 -25.03 -7.63
N ASN A 175 9.81 -25.85 -8.52
CA ASN A 175 10.77 -26.91 -8.17
C ASN A 175 10.30 -27.83 -7.02
N GLY A 176 9.01 -28.17 -7.00
CA GLY A 176 8.43 -29.04 -5.97
C GLY A 176 8.08 -28.33 -4.65
N VAL A 177 8.40 -27.05 -4.49
CA VAL A 177 8.09 -26.24 -3.30
C VAL A 177 6.88 -25.34 -3.57
N ASN A 178 6.01 -25.18 -2.55
CA ASN A 178 4.93 -24.21 -2.58
C ASN A 178 5.37 -22.93 -1.85
N ILE A 179 5.23 -21.78 -2.52
CA ILE A 179 5.65 -20.47 -2.01
C ILE A 179 4.41 -19.58 -1.92
N MET A 180 4.19 -18.97 -0.77
CA MET A 180 3.15 -17.96 -0.56
C MET A 180 3.67 -16.59 -0.99
N LEU A 181 2.88 -15.87 -1.80
CA LEU A 181 3.17 -14.53 -2.28
C LEU A 181 2.25 -13.53 -1.58
N GLN A 182 2.85 -12.59 -0.86
CA GLN A 182 2.16 -11.43 -0.26
C GLN A 182 2.31 -10.24 -1.20
N ALA A 183 1.26 -9.87 -1.92
CA ALA A 183 1.28 -8.83 -2.94
C ALA A 183 0.56 -7.57 -2.46
N ALA A 184 1.25 -6.42 -2.43
CA ALA A 184 0.62 -5.16 -2.08
C ALA A 184 -0.40 -4.73 -3.16
N SER A 185 -1.54 -4.21 -2.74
CA SER A 185 -2.52 -3.64 -3.67
C SER A 185 -2.14 -2.18 -3.98
N ILE A 186 -1.58 -1.96 -5.17
CA ILE A 186 -1.06 -0.64 -5.59
C ILE A 186 -2.13 0.04 -6.45
N TYR A 187 -2.56 1.22 -6.02
CA TYR A 187 -3.56 2.03 -6.71
C TYR A 187 -2.96 3.37 -7.15
N THR A 188 -3.32 3.84 -8.34
CA THR A 188 -2.94 5.17 -8.84
C THR A 188 -4.08 5.82 -9.63
N LYS A 189 -4.14 7.15 -9.61
CA LYS A 189 -4.97 7.94 -10.52
C LYS A 189 -4.18 8.13 -11.82
N GLY A 190 -4.61 7.48 -12.90
CA GLY A 190 -3.85 7.40 -14.14
C GLY A 190 -3.51 8.74 -14.79
N GLU A 191 -4.33 9.75 -14.52
CA GLU A 191 -4.18 11.15 -14.93
C GLU A 191 -3.30 12.00 -13.99
N GLY A 192 -2.73 11.40 -12.93
CA GLY A 192 -1.84 12.08 -11.98
C GLY A 192 -2.52 13.07 -11.04
N GLY A 193 -3.85 13.09 -11.03
CA GLY A 193 -4.67 13.94 -10.16
C GLY A 193 -4.73 13.43 -8.72
N HIS A 194 -5.36 14.23 -7.85
CA HIS A 194 -5.52 13.90 -6.44
C HIS A 194 -6.58 12.81 -6.20
N TRP A 195 -6.38 12.01 -5.15
CA TRP A 195 -7.38 11.03 -4.72
C TRP A 195 -8.62 11.69 -4.10
N ASP A 196 -9.81 11.23 -4.49
CA ASP A 196 -11.04 11.53 -3.76
C ASP A 196 -11.14 10.64 -2.51
N ASN A 197 -11.56 11.24 -1.39
CA ASN A 197 -11.66 10.53 -0.12
C ASN A 197 -12.69 9.39 -0.14
N LYS A 198 -13.79 9.52 -0.90
CA LYS A 198 -14.80 8.47 -1.02
C LYS A 198 -14.27 7.31 -1.84
N ASP A 199 -13.55 7.59 -2.94
CA ASP A 199 -12.92 6.54 -3.76
C ASP A 199 -11.92 5.72 -2.93
N MET A 200 -11.05 6.39 -2.17
CA MET A 200 -10.11 5.71 -1.27
C MET A 200 -10.84 4.87 -0.23
N ALA A 201 -11.91 5.41 0.38
CA ALA A 201 -12.70 4.69 1.37
C ALA A 201 -13.39 3.45 0.80
N ILE A 202 -13.87 3.50 -0.45
CA ILE A 202 -14.47 2.36 -1.15
C ILE A 202 -13.44 1.25 -1.34
N ILE A 203 -12.25 1.58 -1.86
CA ILE A 203 -11.16 0.63 -2.07
C ILE A 203 -10.70 0.02 -0.74
N MET A 204 -10.48 0.86 0.28
CA MET A 204 -10.13 0.42 1.63
C MET A 204 -11.15 -0.54 2.22
N ARG A 205 -12.44 -0.25 2.03
CA ARG A 205 -13.54 -1.11 2.48
C ARG A 205 -13.53 -2.45 1.74
N GLU A 206 -13.33 -2.47 0.43
CA GLU A 206 -13.29 -3.70 -0.36
C GLU A 206 -12.17 -4.65 0.11
N VAL A 207 -10.97 -4.11 0.30
CA VAL A 207 -9.82 -4.86 0.83
C VAL A 207 -10.10 -5.37 2.25
N ALA A 208 -10.63 -4.52 3.13
CA ALA A 208 -10.98 -4.92 4.49
C ALA A 208 -12.06 -6.03 4.53
N MET A 209 -13.05 -5.97 3.65
CA MET A 209 -14.06 -7.03 3.51
C MET A 209 -13.43 -8.33 3.02
N THR A 210 -12.44 -8.26 2.13
CA THR A 210 -11.68 -9.43 1.68
C THR A 210 -10.91 -10.06 2.84
N SER A 211 -10.24 -9.25 3.67
CA SER A 211 -9.57 -9.72 4.89
C SER A 211 -10.53 -10.44 5.84
N LEU A 212 -11.70 -9.86 6.09
CA LEU A 212 -12.72 -10.47 6.96
C LEU A 212 -13.23 -11.80 6.41
N LYS A 213 -13.40 -11.91 5.08
CA LYS A 213 -13.75 -13.17 4.42
C LYS A 213 -12.66 -14.23 4.63
N MET A 214 -11.39 -13.86 4.50
CA MET A 214 -10.25 -14.75 4.72
C MET A 214 -10.12 -15.22 6.19
N LEU A 215 -10.57 -14.38 7.13
CA LEU A 215 -10.64 -14.67 8.56
C LEU A 215 -11.93 -15.40 8.98
N GLY A 216 -12.82 -15.76 8.06
CA GLY A 216 -14.18 -16.22 8.38
C GLY A 216 -14.24 -17.39 9.38
N SER A 217 -13.29 -18.33 9.33
CA SER A 217 -13.19 -19.44 10.29
C SER A 217 -12.89 -18.99 11.72
N ASP A 218 -12.10 -17.93 11.85
CA ASP A 218 -11.58 -17.43 13.13
C ASP A 218 -12.51 -16.40 13.77
N LEU A 219 -13.56 -16.00 13.05
CA LEU A 219 -14.59 -15.04 13.49
C LEU A 219 -15.97 -15.70 13.66
N PHE A 220 -16.09 -16.98 13.32
CA PHE A 220 -17.37 -17.68 13.21
C PHE A 220 -18.17 -17.67 14.51
N ASN A 221 -17.53 -17.90 15.66
CA ASN A 221 -18.23 -17.95 16.95
C ASN A 221 -18.80 -16.59 17.33
N GLN A 222 -18.05 -15.51 17.12
CA GLN A 222 -18.52 -14.15 17.39
C GLN A 222 -19.67 -13.71 16.48
N ILE A 223 -19.71 -14.21 15.24
CA ILE A 223 -20.78 -13.93 14.27
C ILE A 223 -22.03 -14.75 14.59
N THR A 224 -21.88 -16.05 14.88
CA THR A 224 -23.02 -16.96 15.08
C THR A 224 -23.67 -16.83 16.45
N LYS A 225 -22.89 -16.67 17.54
CA LYS A 225 -23.46 -16.43 18.88
C LYS A 225 -24.32 -15.17 18.94
N GLN A 226 -24.09 -14.21 18.05
CA GLN A 226 -24.93 -13.03 17.92
C GLN A 226 -26.29 -13.36 17.28
N ASN A 227 -26.36 -14.32 16.37
CA ASN A 227 -27.61 -14.75 15.73
C ASN A 227 -28.45 -15.66 16.63
N SER A 228 -27.88 -16.23 17.70
CA SER A 228 -28.58 -17.06 18.68
C SER A 228 -29.24 -16.28 19.82
N LEU A 229 -29.07 -14.96 19.84
CA LEU A 229 -29.60 -14.04 20.86
C LEU A 229 -30.84 -13.24 20.38
N TYR A 230 -31.45 -13.67 19.28
CA TYR A 230 -32.71 -13.15 18.75
C TYR A 230 -33.71 -14.27 18.52
#